data_AF-W9YC16-F1
#
_entry.id   AF-W9YC16-F1
#
_cell.length_a   1.000
_cell.length_b   1.000
_cell.length_c   1.000
_cell.angle_alpha   90.00
_cell.angle_beta   90.00
_cell.angle_gamma   90.00
#
_symmetry.space_group_name_H-M   'P 1'
#
loop_
_entity.id
_entity.type
_entity.pdbx_description
1 polymer ?
#
loop_
_entity_poly.entity_id
_entity_poly.type
_entity_poly.pdbx_seq_one_letter_code
_entity_poly.pdbx_strand_id
1 'polypeptide(L)'
;MPENYINPARPKIRFSLIECITIGLGAGRVGVAAYSITHRPNSYVPGKTLARLFNLDFSKLPDTINLAMHWGQGMLAAGVRGLMSYYGIVGPFGSYLFMGVRLLVDQTLENYTGVGALPWYVVQILVLILVLVLVVVLVVVLVVVLVVVLVVVLVVICVKIQTFTLFIPPTEEF
;
A
#
# COMPACT_ATOMS: atom_id res chain seq x y z
N MET A 1 -22.91 5.79 34.73
CA MET A 1 -22.44 4.47 34.20
C MET A 1 -21.18 4.10 34.96
N PRO A 2 -20.97 2.82 35.32
CA PRO A 2 -19.78 2.42 36.05
C PRO A 2 -18.53 2.71 35.21
N GLU A 3 -17.50 3.24 35.86
CA GLU A 3 -16.24 3.73 35.25
C GLU A 3 -15.50 2.63 34.44
N ASN A 4 -15.83 1.37 34.73
CA ASN A 4 -15.24 0.16 34.12
C ASN A 4 -16.13 -0.53 33.08
N TYR A 5 -17.19 0.12 32.57
CA TYR A 5 -18.00 -0.46 31.50
C TYR A 5 -17.20 -0.55 30.19
N ILE A 6 -16.73 -1.75 29.85
CA ILE A 6 -16.18 -2.06 28.53
C ILE A 6 -17.36 -2.22 27.58
N ASN A 7 -17.60 -1.21 26.74
CA ASN A 7 -18.60 -1.31 25.69
C ASN A 7 -18.09 -2.26 24.59
N PRO A 8 -18.67 -3.46 24.42
CA PRO A 8 -18.22 -4.40 23.38
C PRO A 8 -18.46 -3.87 21.96
N ALA A 9 -19.36 -2.88 21.78
CA ALA A 9 -19.60 -2.21 20.50
C ALA A 9 -18.57 -1.11 20.19
N ARG A 10 -17.74 -0.71 21.16
CA ARG A 10 -16.63 0.24 20.99
C ARG A 10 -15.41 -0.26 21.76
N PRO A 11 -14.68 -1.27 21.23
CA PRO A 11 -13.41 -1.68 21.82
C PRO A 11 -12.50 -0.45 21.93
N LYS A 12 -12.08 -0.12 23.16
CA LYS A 12 -11.15 0.98 23.40
C LYS A 12 -9.79 0.56 22.83
N ILE A 13 -9.43 1.14 21.69
CA ILE A 13 -8.13 0.90 21.08
C ILE A 13 -7.11 1.64 21.93
N ARG A 14 -6.19 0.88 22.52
CA ARG A 14 -5.15 1.41 23.42
C ARG A 14 -4.00 2.09 22.66
N PHE A 15 -3.99 1.95 21.34
CA PHE A 15 -2.96 2.47 20.45
C PHE A 15 -3.44 3.76 19.79
N SER A 16 -2.52 4.70 19.59
CA SER A 16 -2.71 5.88 18.76
C SER A 16 -2.89 5.52 17.28
N LEU A 17 -3.43 6.46 16.52
CA LEU A 17 -3.60 6.33 15.06
C LEU A 17 -2.29 5.94 14.35
N ILE A 18 -1.19 6.61 14.71
CA ILE A 18 0.12 6.38 14.11
C ILE A 18 0.62 4.98 14.44
N GLU A 19 0.46 4.51 15.68
CA GLU A 19 0.83 3.15 16.08
C GLU A 19 0.04 2.09 15.30
N CYS A 20 -1.27 2.28 15.11
CA CYS A 20 -2.05 1.34 14.31
C CYS A 20 -1.55 1.27 12.85
N ILE A 21 -1.24 2.43 12.25
CA ILE A 21 -0.70 2.49 10.89
C ILE A 21 0.68 1.82 10.82
N THR A 22 1.59 2.09 11.76
CA THR A 22 2.95 1.51 11.75
C THR A 22 2.92 0.00 11.97
N ILE A 23 2.05 -0.50 12.85
CA ILE A 23 1.79 -1.94 13.00
C ILE A 23 1.29 -2.52 11.68
N GLY A 24 0.35 -1.83 11.02
CA GLY A 24 -0.14 -2.19 9.69
C GLY A 24 0.99 -2.30 8.66
N LEU A 25 1.81 -1.26 8.51
CA LEU A 25 2.96 -1.26 7.60
C LEU A 25 3.94 -2.43 7.90
N GLY A 26 4.20 -2.69 9.19
CA GLY A 26 4.99 -3.82 9.65
C GLY A 26 4.40 -5.17 9.25
N ALA A 27 3.10 -5.36 9.47
CA ALA A 27 2.39 -6.57 9.06
C ALA A 27 2.42 -6.78 7.54
N GLY A 28 2.33 -5.69 6.76
CA GLY A 28 2.46 -5.74 5.31
C GLY A 28 3.83 -6.25 4.84
N ARG A 29 4.91 -5.77 5.47
CA ARG A 29 6.27 -6.28 5.22
C ARG A 29 6.37 -7.78 5.46
N VAL A 30 5.87 -8.24 6.60
CA VAL A 30 5.88 -9.68 6.96
C VAL A 30 5.05 -10.49 5.96
N GLY A 31 3.89 -9.99 5.55
CA GLY A 31 3.03 -10.66 4.58
C GLY A 31 3.69 -10.84 3.21
N VAL A 32 4.42 -9.82 2.72
CA VAL A 32 5.16 -9.91 1.46
C VAL A 32 6.33 -10.88 1.58
N ALA A 33 7.10 -10.82 2.67
CA ALA A 33 8.18 -11.77 2.93
C ALA A 33 7.68 -13.22 2.96
N ALA A 34 6.55 -13.47 3.65
CA ALA A 34 5.93 -14.79 3.68
C ALA A 34 5.52 -15.25 2.28
N TYR A 35 4.89 -14.39 1.49
CA TYR A 35 4.52 -14.68 0.09
C TYR A 35 5.74 -15.04 -0.77
N SER A 36 6.85 -14.29 -0.63
CA SER A 36 8.09 -14.54 -1.38
C SER A 36 8.68 -15.93 -1.13
N ILE A 37 8.39 -16.56 0.01
CA ILE A 37 8.88 -17.92 0.35
C ILE A 37 7.99 -19.01 -0.26
N THR A 38 6.75 -18.70 -0.68
CA THR A 38 5.76 -19.70 -1.11
C THR A 38 5.99 -20.27 -2.51
N HIS A 39 7.08 -19.90 -3.21
CA HIS A 39 7.43 -20.36 -4.56
C HIS A 39 6.29 -20.25 -5.59
N ARG A 40 5.32 -19.37 -5.35
CA ARG A 40 4.16 -19.19 -6.24
C ARG A 40 4.63 -18.53 -7.54
N PRO A 41 4.16 -18.96 -8.72
CA PRO A 41 4.45 -18.26 -9.98
C PRO A 41 4.07 -16.78 -9.88
N ASN A 42 4.98 -15.90 -10.29
CA ASN A 42 4.77 -14.45 -10.27
C ASN A 42 3.95 -13.98 -11.48
N SER A 43 3.02 -13.06 -11.24
CA SER A 43 2.46 -12.21 -12.30
C SER A 43 3.33 -10.96 -12.41
N TYR A 44 3.70 -10.58 -13.63
CA TYR A 44 4.47 -9.36 -13.91
C TYR A 44 3.59 -8.13 -14.20
N VAL A 45 2.26 -8.28 -14.14
CA VAL A 45 1.33 -7.16 -14.34
C VAL A 45 1.60 -6.02 -13.34
N PRO A 46 1.76 -6.28 -12.02
CA PRO A 46 2.07 -5.21 -11.06
C PRO A 46 3.41 -4.53 -11.35
N GLY A 47 4.46 -5.29 -11.68
CA GLY A 47 5.76 -4.73 -12.04
C GLY A 47 5.72 -3.83 -13.28
N LYS A 48 4.94 -4.20 -14.32
CA LYS A 48 4.73 -3.35 -15.50
C LYS A 48 3.96 -2.07 -15.17
N THR A 49 2.96 -2.16 -14.29
CA THR A 49 2.24 -1.00 -13.76
C THR A 49 3.19 -0.03 -13.04
N LEU A 50 4.05 -0.55 -12.15
CA LEU A 50 5.05 0.27 -11.45
C LEU A 50 6.04 0.90 -12.43
N ALA A 51 6.52 0.13 -13.41
CA ALA A 51 7.44 0.62 -14.41
C ALA A 51 6.85 1.79 -15.21
N ARG A 52 5.57 1.71 -15.60
CA ARG A 52 4.90 2.83 -16.27
C ARG A 52 4.65 4.01 -15.36
N LEU A 53 4.31 3.79 -14.09
CA LEU A 53 4.06 4.87 -13.13
C LEU A 53 5.31 5.72 -12.87
N PHE A 54 6.49 5.10 -12.85
CA PHE A 54 7.77 5.76 -12.57
C PHE A 54 8.68 5.89 -13.80
N ASN A 55 8.18 5.59 -14.99
CA ASN A 55 8.94 5.60 -16.25
C ASN A 55 10.26 4.80 -16.17
N LEU A 56 10.19 3.60 -15.60
CA LEU A 56 11.32 2.68 -15.45
C LEU A 56 11.40 1.70 -16.63
N ASP A 57 12.62 1.24 -16.92
CA ASP A 57 12.85 0.20 -17.92
C ASP A 57 12.60 -1.19 -17.31
N PHE A 58 11.39 -1.73 -17.53
CA PHE A 58 10.99 -3.05 -17.04
C PHE A 58 11.85 -4.19 -17.61
N SER A 59 12.43 -4.02 -18.80
CA SER A 59 13.18 -5.09 -19.47
C SER A 59 14.52 -5.41 -18.79
N LYS A 60 15.11 -4.41 -18.12
CA LYS A 60 16.41 -4.56 -17.43
C LYS A 60 16.30 -5.28 -16.10
N LEU A 61 15.21 -5.05 -15.35
CA LEU A 61 15.06 -5.50 -13.97
C LEU A 61 13.62 -5.96 -13.65
N PRO A 62 13.05 -6.92 -14.40
CA PRO A 62 11.64 -7.28 -14.28
C PRO A 62 11.27 -7.80 -12.89
N ASP A 63 12.09 -8.68 -12.31
CA ASP A 63 11.87 -9.27 -10.99
C ASP A 63 12.00 -8.24 -9.87
N THR A 64 13.01 -7.36 -9.96
CA THR A 64 13.24 -6.34 -8.93
C THR A 64 12.11 -5.31 -8.92
N ILE A 65 11.65 -4.87 -10.10
CA ILE A 65 10.54 -3.92 -10.22
C ILE A 65 9.23 -4.58 -9.76
N ASN A 66 9.00 -5.85 -10.11
CA ASN A 66 7.81 -6.57 -9.64
C ASN A 66 7.81 -6.75 -8.12
N LEU A 67 8.95 -7.13 -7.55
CA LEU A 67 9.11 -7.28 -6.11
C LEU A 67 8.92 -5.94 -5.38
N ALA A 68 9.49 -4.85 -5.90
CA ALA A 68 9.32 -3.51 -5.36
C ALA A 68 7.84 -3.10 -5.29
N MET A 69 7.07 -3.41 -6.34
CA MET A 69 5.62 -3.17 -6.36
C MET A 69 4.89 -3.95 -5.27
N HIS A 70 5.22 -5.24 -5.10
CA HIS A 70 4.62 -6.08 -4.06
C HIS A 70 4.96 -5.59 -2.64
N TRP A 71 6.21 -5.19 -2.38
CA TRP A 71 6.60 -4.57 -1.11
C TRP A 71 5.85 -3.28 -0.86
N GLY A 72 5.84 -2.37 -1.84
CA GLY A 72 5.15 -1.09 -1.74
C GLY A 72 3.66 -1.30 -1.43
N GLN A 73 2.93 -1.99 -2.31
CA GLN A 73 1.49 -2.19 -2.13
C GLN A 73 1.17 -3.02 -0.89
N GLY A 74 1.96 -4.06 -0.58
CA GLY A 74 1.74 -4.91 0.60
C GLY A 74 1.86 -4.12 1.90
N MET A 75 2.90 -3.28 2.02
CA MET A 75 3.08 -2.39 3.16
C MET A 75 1.92 -1.40 3.27
N LEU A 76 1.64 -0.68 2.19
CA LEU A 76 0.68 0.42 2.18
C LEU A 76 -0.76 -0.04 2.42
N ALA A 77 -1.17 -1.13 1.76
CA ALA A 77 -2.47 -1.74 2.00
C ALA A 77 -2.58 -2.17 3.47
N ALA A 78 -1.54 -2.78 4.04
CA ALA A 78 -1.58 -3.16 5.45
C ALA A 78 -1.57 -1.95 6.40
N GLY A 79 -0.95 -0.82 6.03
CA GLY A 79 -1.11 0.46 6.72
C GLY A 79 -2.56 0.96 6.72
N VAL A 80 -3.26 0.87 5.58
CA VAL A 80 -4.70 1.14 5.48
C VAL A 80 -5.48 0.16 6.36
N ARG A 81 -5.07 -1.11 6.45
CA ARG A 81 -5.69 -2.07 7.36
C ARG A 81 -5.51 -1.67 8.83
N GLY A 82 -4.36 -1.12 9.20
CA GLY A 82 -4.11 -0.53 10.52
C GLY A 82 -5.01 0.68 10.78
N LEU A 83 -5.20 1.55 9.79
CA LEU A 83 -6.14 2.67 9.88
C LEU A 83 -7.58 2.19 10.09
N MET A 84 -8.02 1.18 9.33
CA MET A 84 -9.34 0.57 9.47
C MET A 84 -9.55 0.00 10.88
N SER A 85 -8.54 -0.67 11.44
CA SER A 85 -8.64 -1.21 12.79
C SER A 85 -8.78 -0.12 13.84
N TYR A 86 -8.09 1.01 13.69
CA TYR A 86 -8.23 2.20 14.56
C TYR A 86 -9.67 2.75 14.60
N TYR A 87 -10.40 2.65 13.50
CA TYR A 87 -11.82 3.05 13.46
C TYR A 87 -12.80 1.93 13.85
N GLY A 88 -12.29 0.82 14.38
CA GLY A 88 -13.10 -0.33 14.79
C GLY A 88 -13.59 -1.20 13.63
N ILE A 89 -13.07 -0.99 12.41
CA ILE A 89 -13.39 -1.81 11.23
C ILE A 89 -12.51 -3.07 11.26
N VAL A 90 -12.90 -4.02 12.10
CA VAL A 90 -12.21 -5.28 12.35
C VAL A 90 -13.11 -6.49 12.06
N GLY A 91 -12.55 -7.70 12.12
CA GLY A 91 -13.29 -8.94 11.91
C GLY A 91 -13.54 -9.30 10.43
N PRO A 92 -14.37 -10.33 10.16
CA PRO A 92 -14.56 -10.89 8.82
C PRO A 92 -15.08 -9.87 7.80
N PHE A 93 -16.06 -9.05 8.18
CA PHE A 93 -16.62 -8.03 7.31
C PHE A 93 -15.61 -6.92 7.00
N GLY A 94 -14.84 -6.47 8.01
CA GLY A 94 -13.73 -5.56 7.77
C GLY A 94 -12.70 -6.14 6.80
N SER A 95 -12.37 -7.43 6.91
CA SER A 95 -11.48 -8.14 5.96
C SER A 95 -12.03 -8.18 4.54
N TYR A 96 -13.34 -8.38 4.39
CA TYR A 96 -14.03 -8.31 3.10
C TYR A 96 -13.92 -6.91 2.48
N LEU A 97 -14.21 -5.85 3.24
CA LEU A 97 -14.05 -4.48 2.78
C LEU A 97 -12.60 -4.18 2.37
N PHE A 98 -11.63 -4.63 3.18
CA PHE A 98 -10.21 -4.45 2.88
C PHE A 98 -9.78 -5.16 1.59
N MET A 99 -10.33 -6.35 1.31
CA MET A 99 -10.12 -7.02 0.02
C MET A 99 -10.65 -6.17 -1.14
N GLY A 100 -11.83 -5.56 -0.99
CA GLY A 100 -12.37 -4.61 -1.97
C GLY A 100 -11.45 -3.40 -2.19
N VAL A 101 -10.91 -2.82 -1.12
CA VAL A 101 -9.92 -1.73 -1.22
C VAL A 101 -8.69 -2.17 -2.00
N ARG A 102 -8.14 -3.35 -1.71
CA ARG A 102 -6.96 -3.87 -2.43
C ARG A 102 -7.23 -4.07 -3.92
N LEU A 103 -8.34 -4.72 -4.27
CA LEU A 103 -8.73 -4.93 -5.67
C LEU A 103 -8.89 -3.61 -6.41
N LEU A 104 -9.50 -2.61 -5.76
CA LEU A 104 -9.70 -1.31 -6.36
C LEU A 104 -8.39 -0.56 -6.60
N VAL A 105 -7.46 -0.58 -5.64
CA VAL A 105 -6.13 0.02 -5.81
C VAL A 105 -5.43 -0.62 -7.00
N ASP A 106 -5.41 -1.96 -7.07
CA ASP A 106 -4.75 -2.69 -8.15
C ASP A 106 -5.39 -2.35 -9.50
N GLN A 107 -6.71 -2.44 -9.62
CA GLN A 107 -7.43 -2.13 -10.86
C GLN A 107 -7.30 -0.67 -11.26
N THR A 108 -7.27 0.27 -10.30
CA THR A 108 -7.08 1.69 -10.61
C THR A 108 -5.69 1.94 -11.19
N LEU A 109 -4.64 1.37 -10.58
CA LEU A 109 -3.26 1.54 -11.05
C LEU A 109 -3.03 0.85 -12.41
N GLU A 110 -3.55 -0.37 -12.58
CA GLU A 110 -3.46 -1.11 -13.84
C GLU A 110 -4.20 -0.39 -14.98
N ASN A 111 -5.40 0.13 -14.73
CA ASN A 111 -6.18 0.87 -15.73
C ASN A 111 -5.56 2.23 -16.03
N TYR A 112 -5.12 2.96 -15.00
CA TYR A 112 -4.47 4.26 -15.17
C TYR A 112 -3.19 4.17 -16.01
N THR A 113 -2.42 3.09 -15.85
CA THR A 113 -1.20 2.84 -16.63
C THR A 113 -1.45 2.12 -17.95
N GLY A 114 -2.70 1.78 -18.27
CA GLY A 114 -3.06 1.03 -19.48
C GLY A 114 -2.46 -0.37 -19.55
N VAL A 115 -2.16 -0.98 -18.39
CA VAL A 115 -1.67 -2.37 -18.27
C VAL A 115 -2.84 -3.34 -18.05
N GLY A 116 -3.96 -2.86 -17.50
CA GLY A 116 -5.16 -3.66 -17.19
C GLY A 116 -5.97 -4.10 -18.41
N ALA A 117 -6.68 -5.23 -18.27
CA ALA A 117 -7.67 -5.71 -19.23
C ALA A 117 -9.08 -5.41 -18.72
N LEU A 118 -9.85 -4.55 -19.42
CA LEU A 118 -11.24 -4.24 -19.02
C LEU A 118 -12.15 -5.46 -19.20
N PRO A 119 -12.96 -5.85 -18.19
CA PRO A 119 -13.99 -6.85 -18.38
C PRO A 119 -15.25 -6.25 -19.07
N TRP A 120 -15.76 -6.93 -20.09
CA TRP A 120 -17.06 -6.65 -20.74
C TRP A 120 -18.24 -7.12 -19.84
N TYR A 121 -19.50 -6.67 -20.11
CA TYR A 121 -20.80 -6.86 -19.39
C TYR A 121 -21.12 -6.09 -18.07
N VAL A 122 -20.21 -5.28 -17.51
CA VAL A 122 -20.22 -4.86 -16.08
C VAL A 122 -20.98 -3.54 -15.75
N VAL A 123 -21.73 -2.93 -16.69
CA VAL A 123 -22.24 -1.53 -16.60
C VAL A 123 -23.19 -1.24 -15.42
N GLN A 124 -24.00 -2.20 -14.95
CA GLN A 124 -24.89 -2.03 -13.77
C GLN A 124 -24.17 -2.21 -12.42
N ILE A 125 -23.16 -3.09 -12.37
CA ILE A 125 -22.20 -3.17 -11.26
C ILE A 125 -21.38 -1.87 -11.22
N LEU A 126 -21.09 -1.27 -12.38
CA LEU A 126 -20.30 -0.07 -12.58
C LEU A 126 -20.80 1.16 -11.83
N VAL A 127 -22.09 1.31 -11.52
CA VAL A 127 -22.65 2.47 -10.78
C VAL A 127 -22.49 2.31 -9.26
N LEU A 128 -22.73 1.10 -8.76
CA LEU A 128 -22.48 0.76 -7.35
C LEU A 128 -20.98 0.70 -7.06
N ILE A 129 -20.24 0.12 -8.00
CA ILE A 129 -18.79 0.28 -8.12
C ILE A 129 -18.48 1.76 -8.26
N LEU A 130 -19.13 2.60 -9.06
CA LEU A 130 -18.75 4.01 -9.20
C LEU A 130 -18.87 4.78 -7.89
N VAL A 131 -19.87 4.52 -7.06
CA VAL A 131 -20.05 5.22 -5.77
C VAL A 131 -19.11 4.65 -4.72
N LEU A 132 -18.95 3.33 -4.66
CA LEU A 132 -17.93 2.69 -3.82
C LEU A 132 -16.52 3.07 -4.29
N VAL A 133 -16.32 3.20 -5.58
CA VAL A 133 -15.10 3.65 -6.27
C VAL A 133 -14.95 5.12 -6.07
N LEU A 134 -15.95 5.96 -6.05
CA LEU A 134 -15.75 7.38 -5.78
C LEU A 134 -15.28 7.56 -4.34
N VAL A 135 -15.91 6.86 -3.39
CA VAL A 135 -15.52 6.91 -1.98
C VAL A 135 -14.15 6.27 -1.76
N VAL A 136 -13.91 5.09 -2.33
CA VAL A 136 -12.63 4.40 -2.20
C VAL A 136 -11.56 5.08 -3.04
N VAL A 137 -11.83 5.66 -4.20
CA VAL A 137 -10.90 6.50 -4.99
C VAL A 137 -10.64 7.79 -4.25
N LEU A 138 -11.60 8.42 -3.58
CA LEU A 138 -11.31 9.59 -2.76
C LEU A 138 -10.34 9.20 -1.62
N VAL A 139 -10.60 8.07 -0.95
CA VAL A 139 -9.74 7.56 0.14
C VAL A 139 -8.40 7.05 -0.39
N VAL A 140 -8.37 6.36 -1.52
CA VAL A 140 -7.20 5.76 -2.15
C VAL A 140 -6.38 6.84 -2.83
N VAL A 141 -6.97 7.83 -3.50
CA VAL A 141 -6.24 8.99 -4.01
C VAL A 141 -5.67 9.76 -2.84
N LEU A 142 -6.42 9.98 -1.76
CA LEU A 142 -5.87 10.63 -0.57
C LEU A 142 -4.69 9.83 0.01
N VAL A 143 -4.83 8.51 0.14
CA VAL A 143 -3.78 7.62 0.66
C VAL A 143 -2.61 7.50 -0.31
N VAL A 144 -2.84 7.31 -1.61
CA VAL A 144 -1.82 7.19 -2.66
C VAL A 144 -1.09 8.51 -2.81
N VAL A 145 -1.77 9.66 -2.77
CA VAL A 145 -1.12 10.98 -2.75
C VAL A 145 -0.26 11.08 -1.49
N LEU A 146 -0.79 10.75 -0.31
CA LEU A 146 -0.03 10.78 0.94
C LEU A 146 1.19 9.86 0.89
N VAL A 147 1.04 8.68 0.30
CA VAL A 147 2.06 7.66 0.14
C VAL A 147 3.09 8.06 -0.89
N VAL A 148 2.69 8.54 -2.05
CA VAL A 148 3.59 8.97 -3.12
C VAL A 148 4.38 10.16 -2.62
N VAL A 149 3.73 11.11 -1.93
CA VAL A 149 4.42 12.20 -1.24
C VAL A 149 5.40 11.64 -0.21
N LEU A 150 5.00 10.69 0.62
CA LEU A 150 5.88 10.08 1.62
C LEU A 150 7.08 9.34 0.99
N VAL A 151 6.84 8.54 -0.04
CA VAL A 151 7.86 7.78 -0.77
C VAL A 151 8.81 8.72 -1.50
N VAL A 152 8.29 9.75 -2.17
CA VAL A 152 9.11 10.78 -2.83
C VAL A 152 9.97 11.51 -1.79
N VAL A 153 9.39 11.90 -0.65
CA VAL A 153 10.14 12.54 0.44
C VAL A 153 11.23 11.61 0.97
N LEU A 154 10.92 10.33 1.22
CA LEU A 154 11.90 9.36 1.72
C LEU A 154 13.02 9.09 0.71
N VAL A 155 12.69 8.97 -0.58
CA VAL A 155 13.68 8.77 -1.66
C VAL A 155 14.58 10.00 -1.78
N VAL A 156 14.02 11.21 -1.75
CA VAL A 156 14.79 12.47 -1.80
C VAL A 156 15.73 12.57 -0.59
N ILE A 157 15.25 12.22 0.61
CA ILE A 157 16.09 12.20 1.83
C ILE A 157 17.22 11.18 1.68
N CYS A 158 16.92 9.94 1.26
CA CYS A 158 17.94 8.90 1.07
C CYS A 158 19.01 9.29 0.05
N VAL A 159 18.63 9.84 -1.10
CA VAL A 159 19.58 10.29 -2.13
C VAL A 159 20.45 11.44 -1.62
N LYS A 160 19.86 12.37 -0.86
CA LYS A 160 20.60 13.51 -0.31
C LYS A 160 21.58 13.09 0.80
N ILE A 161 21.20 12.13 1.64
CA ILE A 161 22.09 11.53 2.64
C ILE A 161 23.24 10.78 1.94
N GLN A 162 22.97 9.96 0.92
CA GLN A 162 24.01 9.26 0.17
C GLN A 162 24.98 10.20 -0.56
N THR A 163 24.47 11.32 -1.07
CA THR A 163 25.31 12.35 -1.71
C THR A 163 26.16 13.10 -0.68
N PHE A 164 25.65 13.33 0.53
CA PHE A 164 26.39 13.96 1.62
C PHE A 164 27.48 13.05 2.19
N THR A 165 27.22 11.73 2.35
CA THR A 165 28.24 10.77 2.80
C THR A 165 29.34 10.53 1.78
N LEU A 166 29.08 10.72 0.48
CA LEU A 166 30.10 10.71 -0.58
C LEU A 166 30.99 11.97 -0.60
N PHE A 167 30.62 13.03 0.12
CA PHE A 167 31.35 14.30 0.22
C PHE A 167 32.08 14.49 1.55
N ILE A 168 31.96 13.54 2.50
CA ILE A 168 32.79 13.53 3.70
C ILE A 168 34.19 13.05 3.26
N PRO A 169 35.22 13.91 3.27
CA PRO A 169 36.57 13.46 2.95
C PRO A 169 36.96 12.36 3.95
N PRO A 170 37.66 11.29 3.51
CA PRO A 170 38.20 10.31 4.43
C PRO A 170 39.05 11.06 5.45
N THR A 171 38.76 10.87 6.74
CA THR A 171 39.65 11.35 7.79
C THR A 171 40.92 10.53 7.64
N GLU A 172 42.01 11.17 7.23
CA GLU A 172 43.30 10.52 7.19
C GLU A 172 43.61 10.00 8.60
N GLU A 173 43.78 8.69 8.69
CA GLU A 173 44.24 8.01 9.90
C GLU A 173 45.63 8.57 10.25
N PHE A 174 45.72 9.23 11.40
CA PHE A 174 46.95 9.59 12.10
C PHE A 174 46.96 8.91 13.48
#